data_AF-A0A2S6Q4S0-F1
#
_entry.id   AF-A0A2S6Q4S0-F1
#
_cell.length_a   1.000
_cell.length_b   1.000
_cell.length_c   1.000
_cell.angle_alpha   90.00
_cell.angle_beta   90.00
_cell.angle_gamma   90.00
#
_symmetry.space_group_name_H-M   'P 1'
#
loop_
_entity.id
_entity.type
_entity.pdbx_description
1 polymer ?
#
loop_
_entity_poly.entity_id
_entity_poly.type
_entity_poly.pdbx_seq_one_letter_code
_entity_poly.pdbx_strand_id
1 'polypeptide(L)'
;MTIKAKQILLILVWGSFITLCYSLQAHAANTAPQVATVKITVQRGDIVNLSNLELVDYNRKKVPNGVIDNINDAAGLEALRTLRPGMTLRYSYLREKPMVRKNKAVKVKYNVPGIVLESKGQALQDGQKGDLIKVKNIKSNKTITAEVIADNIVEVK
;
A
#
# COMPACT_ATOMS: atom_id res chain seq x y z
N MET A 1 -55.84 -32.18 39.76
CA MET A 1 -55.99 -31.04 38.84
C MET A 1 -54.86 -30.05 39.06
N THR A 2 -53.73 -30.43 38.52
CA THR A 2 -52.50 -29.66 38.34
C THR A 2 -52.64 -28.82 37.05
N ILE A 3 -51.74 -27.87 36.79
CA ILE A 3 -51.70 -26.97 35.61
C ILE A 3 -52.44 -25.63 35.80
N LYS A 4 -51.97 -24.78 36.72
CA LYS A 4 -52.21 -23.32 36.59
C LYS A 4 -51.09 -22.45 37.17
N ALA A 5 -50.23 -23.01 38.03
CA ALA A 5 -49.12 -22.27 38.63
C ALA A 5 -47.83 -22.25 37.77
N LYS A 6 -47.67 -23.14 36.78
CA LYS A 6 -46.43 -23.25 35.99
C LYS A 6 -46.38 -22.35 34.74
N GLN A 7 -47.51 -21.76 34.34
CA GLN A 7 -47.63 -21.01 33.08
C GLN A 7 -47.34 -19.50 33.24
N ILE A 8 -47.34 -18.98 34.47
CA ILE A 8 -47.14 -17.56 34.77
C ILE A 8 -45.64 -17.22 34.93
N LEU A 9 -44.79 -18.21 35.25
CA LEU A 9 -43.36 -17.98 35.44
C LEU A 9 -42.56 -17.84 34.12
N LEU A 10 -43.14 -18.23 32.98
CA LEU A 10 -42.42 -18.30 31.69
C LEU A 10 -42.43 -16.98 30.90
N ILE A 11 -43.33 -16.05 31.23
CA ILE A 11 -43.46 -14.77 30.52
C ILE A 11 -42.51 -13.70 31.10
N LEU A 12 -42.15 -13.80 32.38
CA LEU A 12 -41.21 -12.85 33.00
C LEU A 12 -39.75 -13.08 32.58
N VAL A 13 -39.40 -14.29 32.12
CA VAL A 13 -38.03 -14.61 31.66
C VAL A 13 -37.85 -14.30 30.16
N TRP A 14 -38.94 -14.19 29.39
CA TRP A 14 -38.91 -13.84 27.97
C TRP A 14 -39.25 -12.36 27.68
N GLY A 15 -39.59 -11.57 28.71
CA GLY A 15 -39.80 -10.12 28.56
C GLY A 15 -38.53 -9.28 28.63
N SER A 16 -37.45 -9.80 29.22
CA SER A 16 -36.16 -9.09 29.34
C SER A 16 -35.09 -9.54 28.35
N PHE A 17 -35.35 -10.60 27.56
CA PHE A 17 -34.41 -11.08 26.54
C PHE A 17 -34.65 -10.48 25.15
N ILE A 18 -35.81 -9.88 24.89
CA ILE A 18 -36.10 -9.22 23.59
C ILE A 18 -35.81 -7.72 23.62
N THR A 19 -35.68 -7.12 24.82
CA THR A 19 -35.40 -5.68 25.00
C THR A 19 -33.92 -5.35 25.20
N LEU A 20 -33.03 -6.35 25.19
CA LEU A 20 -31.57 -6.16 25.28
C LEU A 20 -30.84 -6.48 23.96
N CYS A 21 -31.52 -6.32 22.82
CA CYS A 21 -30.88 -6.41 21.50
C CYS A 21 -31.13 -5.18 20.61
N TYR A 22 -31.95 -4.22 21.04
CA TYR A 22 -32.40 -3.09 20.21
C TYR A 22 -31.73 -1.74 20.51
N SER A 23 -30.59 -1.71 21.19
CA SER A 23 -29.82 -0.48 21.40
C SER A 23 -28.40 -0.51 20.85
N LEU A 24 -27.99 -1.60 20.17
CA LEU A 24 -26.61 -1.75 19.67
C LEU A 24 -26.43 -1.49 18.16
N GLN A 25 -27.41 -0.88 17.49
CA GLN A 25 -27.36 -0.66 16.03
C GLN A 25 -27.39 0.83 15.63
N ALA A 26 -26.70 1.72 16.35
CA ALA A 26 -26.73 3.16 16.02
C ALA A 26 -25.37 3.89 16.12
N HIS A 27 -24.24 3.22 15.88
CA HIS A 27 -22.91 3.86 15.80
C HIS A 27 -22.23 3.73 14.43
N ALA A 28 -22.99 3.65 13.34
CA ALA A 28 -22.42 3.55 11.99
C ALA A 28 -23.08 4.56 11.04
N ALA A 29 -22.86 5.86 11.22
CA ALA A 29 -23.28 6.83 10.18
C ALA A 29 -22.59 8.20 10.19
N ASN A 30 -21.98 8.65 11.30
CA ASN A 30 -21.48 10.03 11.43
C ASN A 30 -19.97 10.17 11.62
N THR A 31 -19.17 9.19 11.21
CA THR A 31 -17.72 9.38 11.14
C THR A 31 -17.44 10.32 9.95
N ALA A 32 -16.83 11.48 10.24
CA ALA A 32 -16.28 12.34 9.21
C ALA A 32 -15.33 11.50 8.33
N PRO A 33 -15.29 11.71 7.00
CA PRO A 33 -14.37 10.99 6.14
C PRO A 33 -12.96 11.34 6.60
N GLN A 34 -12.24 10.32 7.01
CA GLN A 34 -10.84 10.45 7.37
C GLN A 34 -10.04 10.46 6.09
N VAL A 35 -9.13 11.43 6.01
CA VAL A 35 -8.29 11.63 4.85
C VAL A 35 -6.84 11.48 5.30
N ALA A 36 -6.07 10.70 4.57
CA ALA A 36 -4.63 10.60 4.79
C ALA A 36 -3.99 11.95 4.42
N THR A 37 -3.33 12.54 5.40
CA THR A 37 -2.54 13.76 5.25
C THR A 37 -1.09 13.49 5.62
N VAL A 38 -0.21 14.32 5.09
CA VAL A 38 1.22 14.22 5.36
C VAL A 38 1.55 14.93 6.66
N LYS A 39 2.18 14.23 7.59
CA LYS A 39 2.65 14.76 8.88
C LYS A 39 4.06 15.35 8.78
N ILE A 40 4.93 14.66 8.05
CA ILE A 40 6.36 15.02 7.90
C ILE A 40 6.66 15.14 6.42
N THR A 41 7.50 16.12 6.04
CA THR A 41 7.92 16.30 4.64
C THR A 41 8.51 15.01 4.08
N VAL A 42 7.95 14.51 2.96
CA VAL A 42 8.48 13.38 2.19
C VAL A 42 9.02 13.92 0.87
N GLN A 43 10.28 13.63 0.53
CA GLN A 43 10.86 14.14 -0.70
C GLN A 43 10.44 13.31 -1.92
N ARG A 44 10.62 13.90 -3.11
CA ARG A 44 10.43 13.17 -4.36
C ARG A 44 11.39 11.98 -4.44
N GLY A 45 10.85 10.79 -4.66
CA GLY A 45 11.60 9.54 -4.78
C GLY A 45 11.76 8.78 -3.47
N ASP A 46 11.32 9.35 -2.36
CA ASP A 46 11.31 8.69 -1.05
C ASP A 46 10.12 7.75 -0.91
N ILE A 47 10.29 6.75 -0.06
CA ILE A 47 9.24 5.81 0.32
C ILE A 47 8.39 6.44 1.41
N VAL A 48 7.08 6.45 1.21
CA VAL A 48 6.11 6.91 2.19
C VAL A 48 5.95 5.84 3.26
N ASN A 49 6.23 6.20 4.51
CA ASN A 49 6.01 5.33 5.67
C ASN A 49 4.76 5.77 6.44
N LEU A 50 4.19 4.85 7.22
CA LEU A 50 3.05 5.13 8.10
C LEU A 50 3.35 6.28 9.08
N SER A 51 4.60 6.40 9.55
CA SER A 51 5.03 7.47 10.45
C SER A 51 5.07 8.87 9.80
N ASN A 52 5.09 8.94 8.46
CA ASN A 52 5.04 10.20 7.73
C ASN A 52 3.61 10.70 7.52
N LEU A 53 2.61 9.89 7.86
CA LEU A 53 1.21 10.13 7.54
C LEU A 53 0.37 10.19 8.81
N GLU A 54 -0.77 10.87 8.71
CA GLU A 54 -1.79 10.93 9.75
C GLU A 54 -3.18 11.02 9.12
N LEU A 55 -4.17 10.40 9.77
CA LEU A 55 -5.57 10.55 9.39
C LEU A 55 -6.13 11.79 10.06
N VAL A 56 -6.66 12.70 9.25
CA VAL A 56 -7.32 13.91 9.73
C VAL A 56 -8.79 13.85 9.31
N ASP A 57 -9.67 14.17 10.24
CA ASP A 57 -11.10 14.30 9.97
C ASP A 57 -11.31 15.45 8.98
N TYR A 58 -11.81 15.13 7.79
CA TYR A 58 -12.02 16.10 6.73
C TYR A 58 -13.51 16.38 6.55
N ASN A 59 -13.87 17.60 6.17
CA ASN A 59 -15.27 17.92 5.89
C ASN A 59 -15.72 17.21 4.60
N ARG A 60 -16.78 16.38 4.68
CA ARG A 60 -17.36 15.63 3.54
C ARG A 60 -17.54 16.48 2.28
N LYS A 61 -17.91 17.75 2.42
CA LYS A 61 -18.19 18.65 1.28
C LYS A 61 -16.94 19.14 0.55
N LYS A 62 -15.75 18.96 1.11
CA LYS A 62 -14.47 19.48 0.58
C LYS A 62 -13.46 18.38 0.22
N VAL A 63 -13.79 17.10 0.36
CA VAL A 63 -12.87 16.00 0.05
C VAL A 63 -12.55 16.03 -1.45
N PRO A 64 -11.27 16.25 -1.84
CA PRO A 64 -10.89 16.16 -3.24
C PRO A 64 -11.07 14.73 -3.78
N ASN A 65 -11.33 14.59 -5.08
CA ASN A 65 -11.39 13.26 -5.71
C ASN A 65 -10.02 12.56 -5.73
N GLY A 66 -10.00 11.23 -5.57
CA GLY A 66 -8.80 10.40 -5.65
C GLY A 66 -7.87 10.51 -4.44
N VAL A 67 -8.43 10.92 -3.31
CA VAL A 67 -7.74 11.01 -2.02
C VAL A 67 -7.68 9.64 -1.36
N ILE A 68 -6.56 9.38 -0.69
CA ILE A 68 -6.36 8.15 0.07
C ILE A 68 -7.07 8.30 1.41
N ASP A 69 -8.00 7.39 1.69
CA ASP A 69 -8.79 7.28 2.92
C ASP A 69 -8.15 6.33 3.95
N ASN A 70 -7.33 5.38 3.49
CA ASN A 70 -6.57 4.47 4.35
C ASN A 70 -5.05 4.71 4.23
N ILE A 71 -4.39 5.02 5.34
CA ILE A 71 -2.93 5.24 5.37
C ILE A 71 -2.16 4.02 4.82
N ASN A 72 -2.67 2.81 5.04
CA ASN A 72 -2.00 1.58 4.62
C ASN A 72 -1.85 1.49 3.09
N ASP A 73 -2.76 2.08 2.33
CA ASP A 73 -2.71 2.06 0.85
C ASP A 73 -1.61 2.98 0.31
N ALA A 74 -1.17 3.95 1.11
CA ALA A 74 -0.08 4.84 0.78
C ALA A 74 1.29 4.33 1.26
N ALA A 75 1.31 3.47 2.28
CA ALA A 75 2.53 2.98 2.88
C ALA A 75 3.30 2.08 1.90
N GLY A 76 4.61 2.28 1.79
CA GLY A 76 5.48 1.51 0.90
C GLY A 76 5.52 2.03 -0.56
N LEU A 77 4.67 3.01 -0.90
CA LEU A 77 4.72 3.66 -2.20
C LEU A 77 5.79 4.76 -2.25
N GLU A 78 6.27 5.04 -3.45
CA GLU A 78 7.24 6.10 -3.72
C GLU A 78 6.52 7.42 -4.07
N ALA A 79 6.95 8.52 -3.43
CA ALA A 79 6.41 9.84 -3.73
C ALA A 79 6.93 10.39 -5.07
N LEU A 80 6.02 10.73 -5.98
CA LEU A 80 6.35 11.31 -7.29
C LEU A 80 6.77 12.78 -7.21
N ARG A 81 6.47 13.45 -6.08
CA ARG A 81 6.75 14.87 -5.81
C ARG A 81 7.05 15.05 -4.33
N THR A 82 7.62 16.19 -3.95
CA THR A 82 7.76 16.56 -2.54
C THR A 82 6.38 16.79 -1.93
N LEU A 83 6.08 16.05 -0.86
CA LEU A 83 4.86 16.18 -0.08
C LEU A 83 5.16 16.97 1.19
N ARG A 84 4.41 18.05 1.43
CA ARG A 84 4.59 18.91 2.61
C ARG A 84 3.59 18.55 3.71
N PRO A 85 3.91 18.83 4.97
CA PRO A 85 2.98 18.67 6.08
C PRO A 85 1.63 19.36 5.82
N GLY A 86 0.53 18.73 6.23
CA GLY A 86 -0.84 19.19 6.04
C GLY A 86 -1.40 18.99 4.63
N MET A 87 -0.61 18.48 3.67
CA MET A 87 -1.12 18.15 2.35
C MET A 87 -1.95 16.86 2.38
N THR A 88 -3.11 16.90 1.73
CA THR A 88 -3.90 15.70 1.44
C THR A 88 -3.19 14.78 0.46
N LEU A 89 -3.13 13.49 0.79
CA LEU A 89 -2.49 12.48 -0.04
C LEU A 89 -3.44 11.94 -1.10
N ARG A 90 -2.95 11.84 -2.34
CA ARG A 90 -3.71 11.34 -3.49
C ARG A 90 -2.95 10.22 -4.17
N TYR A 91 -3.67 9.27 -4.77
CA TYR A 91 -3.06 8.19 -5.57
C TYR A 91 -2.16 8.71 -6.70
N SER A 92 -2.52 9.84 -7.32
CA SER A 92 -1.71 10.47 -8.38
C SER A 92 -0.36 11.05 -7.91
N TYR A 93 -0.12 11.10 -6.60
CA TYR A 93 1.15 11.57 -6.04
C TYR A 93 2.09 10.42 -5.70
N LEU A 94 1.60 9.19 -5.78
CA LEU A 94 2.32 7.99 -5.39
C LEU A 94 2.46 7.07 -6.60
N ARG A 95 3.51 6.25 -6.57
CA ARG A 95 3.67 5.12 -7.47
C ARG A 95 4.27 3.96 -6.71
N GLU A 96 4.11 2.76 -7.25
CA GLU A 96 4.90 1.62 -6.77
C GLU A 96 6.39 1.90 -7.00
N LYS A 97 7.20 1.55 -6.00
CA LYS A 97 8.66 1.66 -6.11
C LYS A 97 9.13 0.59 -7.10
N PRO A 98 9.77 0.97 -8.22
CA PRO A 98 10.34 -0.02 -9.13
C PRO A 98 11.50 -0.75 -8.44
N MET A 99 11.60 -2.07 -8.62
CA MET A 99 12.71 -2.89 -8.10
C MET A 99 14.05 -2.53 -8.74
N VAL A 100 14.01 -2.04 -9.98
CA VAL A 100 15.16 -1.53 -10.70
C VAL A 100 14.85 -0.13 -11.21
N ARG A 101 15.74 0.82 -10.91
CA ARG A 101 15.63 2.20 -11.38
C ARG A 101 16.54 2.47 -12.57
N LYS A 102 16.06 3.25 -13.52
CA LYS A 102 16.84 3.78 -14.64
C LYS A 102 18.10 4.49 -14.13
N ASN A 103 19.18 4.29 -14.88
CA ASN A 103 20.53 4.78 -14.63
C ASN A 103 21.17 4.29 -13.32
N LYS A 104 20.53 3.40 -12.55
CA LYS A 104 21.14 2.81 -11.35
C LYS A 104 21.96 1.57 -11.71
N ALA A 105 22.95 1.28 -10.87
CA ALA A 105 23.76 0.09 -10.98
C ALA A 105 22.94 -1.14 -10.59
N VAL A 106 23.05 -2.20 -11.39
CA VAL A 106 22.37 -3.48 -11.18
C VAL A 106 23.36 -4.64 -11.27
N LYS A 107 23.06 -5.76 -10.62
CA LYS A 107 23.76 -7.02 -10.81
C LYS A 107 23.09 -7.79 -11.94
N VAL A 108 23.86 -8.12 -12.96
CA VAL A 108 23.43 -8.94 -14.08
C VAL A 108 23.90 -10.36 -13.81
N LYS A 109 22.95 -11.29 -13.67
CA LYS A 109 23.18 -12.73 -13.59
C LYS A 109 23.07 -13.34 -14.98
N TYR A 110 24.04 -14.16 -15.32
CA TYR A 110 23.99 -15.04 -16.48
C TYR A 110 23.92 -16.47 -15.96
N ASN A 111 22.88 -17.18 -16.37
CA ASN A 111 22.70 -18.59 -16.05
C ASN A 111 23.10 -19.41 -17.28
N VAL A 112 24.25 -20.07 -17.20
CA VAL A 112 24.69 -21.06 -18.18
C VAL A 112 24.74 -22.42 -17.50
N PRO A 113 24.51 -23.54 -18.22
CA PRO A 113 24.49 -24.86 -17.60
C PRO A 113 25.74 -25.12 -16.75
N GLY A 114 25.54 -25.27 -15.44
CA GLY A 114 26.60 -25.55 -14.47
C GLY A 114 27.39 -24.33 -13.95
N ILE A 115 27.14 -23.09 -14.43
CA ILE A 115 27.88 -21.89 -14.01
C ILE A 115 26.93 -20.69 -13.90
N VAL A 116 26.98 -19.98 -12.76
CA VAL A 116 26.31 -18.68 -12.58
C VAL A 116 27.37 -17.58 -12.62
N LEU A 117 27.28 -16.69 -13.60
CA LEU A 117 28.17 -15.52 -13.69
C LEU A 117 27.45 -14.26 -13.24
N GLU A 118 28.12 -13.46 -12.41
CA GLU A 118 27.60 -12.16 -11.98
C GLU A 118 28.46 -11.03 -12.54
N SER A 119 27.82 -9.99 -13.07
CA SER A 119 28.51 -8.78 -13.51
C SER A 119 27.76 -7.50 -13.11
N LYS A 120 28.43 -6.37 -13.17
CA LYS A 120 27.82 -5.05 -12.90
C LYS A 120 27.32 -4.43 -14.20
N GLY A 121 26.06 -4.03 -14.20
CA GLY A 121 25.42 -3.29 -15.27
C GLY A 121 24.81 -1.99 -14.76
N GLN A 122 24.33 -1.17 -15.70
CA GLN A 122 23.54 0.01 -15.45
C GLN A 122 22.18 -0.16 -16.14
N ALA A 123 21.09 -0.10 -15.38
CA ALA A 123 19.76 -0.18 -15.96
C ALA A 123 19.47 1.05 -16.82
N LEU A 124 18.88 0.86 -18.00
CA LEU A 124 18.50 1.95 -18.90
C LEU A 124 17.01 2.30 -18.78
N GLN A 125 16.25 1.47 -18.09
CA GLN A 125 14.81 1.58 -17.89
C GLN A 125 14.46 1.23 -16.44
N ASP A 126 13.33 1.76 -15.96
CA ASP A 126 12.71 1.30 -14.72
C ASP A 126 12.05 -0.07 -14.97
N GLY A 127 12.03 -0.93 -13.96
CA GLY A 127 11.39 -2.24 -14.05
C GLY A 127 10.93 -2.81 -12.71
N GLN A 128 9.84 -3.56 -12.75
CA GLN A 128 9.33 -4.39 -11.66
C GLN A 128 9.72 -5.85 -11.86
N LYS A 129 9.48 -6.69 -10.86
CA LYS A 129 9.73 -8.13 -10.93
C LYS A 129 9.04 -8.75 -12.16
N GLY A 130 9.80 -9.44 -12.99
CA GLY A 130 9.32 -10.08 -14.22
C GLY A 130 9.40 -9.18 -15.47
N ASP A 131 9.71 -7.89 -15.33
CA ASP A 131 9.84 -7.00 -16.48
C ASP A 131 11.15 -7.24 -17.22
N LEU A 132 11.08 -7.24 -18.56
CA LEU A 132 12.25 -7.21 -19.43
C LEU A 132 12.74 -5.77 -19.61
N ILE A 133 13.92 -5.47 -19.09
CA ILE A 133 14.55 -4.15 -19.16
C ILE A 133 15.87 -4.19 -19.92
N LYS A 134 16.21 -3.07 -20.55
CA LYS A 134 17.55 -2.87 -21.14
C LYS A 134 18.55 -2.50 -20.07
N VAL A 135 19.69 -3.18 -20.07
CA VAL A 135 20.81 -2.95 -19.15
C VAL A 135 22.09 -2.78 -19.95
N LYS A 136 22.90 -1.78 -19.61
CA LYS A 136 24.23 -1.58 -20.18
C LYS A 136 25.27 -2.24 -19.29
N ASN A 137 26.03 -3.19 -19.81
CA ASN A 137 27.15 -3.78 -19.07
C ASN A 137 28.28 -2.74 -18.94
N ILE A 138 28.75 -2.48 -17.71
CA ILE A 138 29.75 -1.44 -17.46
C ILE A 138 31.13 -1.85 -17.98
N LYS A 139 31.46 -3.15 -17.98
CA LYS A 139 32.76 -3.66 -18.45
C LYS A 139 32.86 -3.65 -19.97
N SER A 140 31.83 -4.12 -20.67
CA SER A 140 31.86 -4.29 -22.13
C SER A 140 31.18 -3.17 -22.90
N ASN A 141 30.52 -2.23 -22.22
CA ASN A 141 29.68 -1.18 -22.82
C ASN A 141 28.53 -1.68 -23.71
N LYS A 142 28.28 -2.99 -23.76
CA LYS A 142 27.18 -3.58 -24.54
C LYS A 142 25.84 -3.42 -23.82
N THR A 143 24.79 -3.15 -24.56
CA THR A 143 23.41 -3.17 -24.08
C THR A 143 22.84 -4.56 -24.25
N ILE A 144 22.27 -5.12 -23.19
CA ILE A 144 21.63 -6.43 -23.13
C ILE A 144 20.20 -6.27 -22.61
N THR A 145 19.33 -7.21 -22.97
CA THR A 145 17.99 -7.32 -22.40
C THR A 145 18.05 -8.33 -21.27
N ALA A 146 17.48 -8.00 -20.11
CA ALA A 146 17.46 -8.86 -18.94
C ALA A 146 16.13 -8.72 -18.21
N GLU A 147 15.69 -9.80 -17.57
CA GLU A 147 14.49 -9.84 -16.74
C GLU A 147 14.83 -9.45 -15.30
N VAL A 148 14.01 -8.61 -14.68
CA VAL A 148 14.17 -8.25 -13.27
C VAL A 148 13.71 -9.40 -12.38
N ILE A 149 14.62 -9.97 -11.60
CA ILE A 149 14.30 -11.09 -10.69
C ILE A 149 14.19 -10.63 -9.23
N ALA A 150 14.92 -9.57 -8.84
CA ALA A 150 14.92 -9.01 -7.49
C ALA A 150 15.41 -7.55 -7.46
N ASP A 151 15.44 -6.92 -6.28
CA ASP A 151 15.90 -5.54 -6.09
C ASP A 151 17.33 -5.35 -6.61
N ASN A 152 17.48 -4.53 -7.65
CA ASN A 152 18.73 -4.29 -8.35
C ASN A 152 19.41 -5.56 -8.93
N ILE A 153 18.68 -6.67 -9.14
CA ILE A 153 19.20 -7.90 -9.75
C ILE A 153 18.37 -8.26 -10.99
N VAL A 154 19.07 -8.49 -12.09
CA VAL A 154 18.49 -8.91 -13.36
C VAL A 154 19.14 -10.20 -13.85
N GLU A 155 18.38 -11.00 -14.59
CA GLU A 155 18.85 -12.24 -15.21
C GLU A 155 18.71 -12.14 -16.74
N VAL A 156 19.75 -12.52 -17.46
CA VAL A 156 19.71 -12.57 -18.93
C VAL A 156 19.05 -13.88 -19.35
N LYS A 157 17.98 -13.76 -20.16
CA LYS A 157 17.35 -14.87 -20.86
C LYS A 157 17.94 -15.04 -22.26
#